data_AF-A0A538KBX6-F1
#
_entry.id   AF-A0A538KBX6-F1
#
_cell.length_a   1.000
_cell.length_b   1.000
_cell.length_c   1.000
_cell.angle_alpha   90.00
_cell.angle_beta   90.00
_cell.angle_gamma   90.00
#
_symmetry.space_group_name_H-M   'P 1'
#
loop_
_entity.id
_entity.type
_entity.pdbx_description
1 polymer ?
#
loop_
_entity_poly.entity_id
_entity_poly.type
_entity_poly.pdbx_seq_one_letter_code
_entity_poly.pdbx_strand_id
1 'polypeptide(L)'
;MELPRLRRTRPRLALAIALVALLAALLFSTPAAASGDQPVLVTQLNKPPAGFKLTPQQAERIAARDPRSRAELRRHPRATPYEYTKGAGQWQISWFSSGRNPKELLEVYIDDQTRKVFEVWTGFQVAWTMARGYPGAFGRSANALYVWLPLCALFLVPFLPWRRPRRFTLLHLDLLVLLGFSISLAFFNHARIGLSVPLAYPFLLYLIVRMILLAFGRGRPRQLPRPSIPVAWLAVGVVFLMGFRIGLNVADSNVIDVGYAGVIGANKVLHGQSLYGHWPSDNAYGDTYGPD
;
A
#
# COMPACT_ATOMS: atom_id res chain seq x y z
N MET A 1 8.78 -55.30 -29.23
CA MET A 1 8.57 -53.83 -29.22
C MET A 1 8.52 -53.40 -27.76
N GLU A 2 9.69 -53.15 -27.16
CA GLU A 2 9.80 -52.78 -25.75
C GLU A 2 9.48 -51.29 -25.55
N LEU A 3 8.64 -50.99 -24.55
CA LEU A 3 8.35 -49.63 -24.11
C LEU A 3 9.51 -49.08 -23.24
N PRO A 4 9.93 -47.82 -23.44
CA PRO A 4 11.06 -47.27 -22.70
C PRO A 4 10.70 -46.94 -21.25
N ARG A 5 11.51 -47.45 -20.32
CA ARG A 5 11.41 -47.20 -18.87
C ARG A 5 11.68 -45.72 -18.55
N LEU A 6 10.65 -45.00 -18.10
CA LEU A 6 10.77 -43.66 -17.54
C LEU A 6 11.61 -43.69 -16.25
N ARG A 7 12.74 -42.99 -16.29
CA ARG A 7 13.71 -42.85 -15.20
C ARG A 7 13.08 -42.07 -14.04
N ARG A 8 12.77 -42.75 -12.92
CA ARG A 8 12.31 -42.14 -11.66
C ARG A 8 13.43 -41.28 -11.06
N THR A 9 13.41 -39.97 -11.30
CA THR A 9 14.22 -39.01 -10.54
C THR A 9 13.62 -38.84 -9.14
N ARG A 10 14.48 -38.97 -8.12
CA ARG A 10 14.11 -39.13 -6.70
C ARG A 10 13.49 -37.84 -6.12
N PRO A 11 12.19 -37.80 -5.75
CA PRO A 11 11.51 -36.61 -5.21
C PRO A 11 11.92 -36.25 -3.77
N ARG A 12 12.73 -37.09 -3.11
CA ARG A 12 13.12 -36.95 -1.71
C ARG A 12 14.10 -35.81 -1.44
N LEU A 13 14.94 -35.46 -2.42
CA LEU A 13 15.94 -34.39 -2.27
C LEU A 13 15.28 -33.00 -2.33
N ALA A 14 14.31 -32.80 -3.23
CA ALA A 14 13.56 -31.55 -3.36
C ALA A 14 12.69 -31.27 -2.13
N LEU A 15 12.12 -32.32 -1.52
CA LEU A 15 11.31 -32.22 -0.31
C LEU A 15 12.15 -31.82 0.92
N ALA A 16 13.37 -32.36 1.04
CA ALA A 16 14.27 -32.05 2.14
C ALA A 16 14.76 -30.59 2.10
N ILE A 17 15.07 -30.06 0.91
CA ILE A 17 15.49 -28.66 0.73
C ILE A 17 14.34 -27.70 1.05
N ALA A 18 13.11 -28.04 0.67
CA ALA A 18 11.92 -27.22 0.97
C ALA A 18 11.62 -27.12 2.47
N LEU A 19 11.86 -28.20 3.24
CA LEU A 19 11.62 -28.23 4.68
C LEU A 19 12.62 -27.38 5.47
N VAL A 20 13.90 -27.39 5.06
CA VAL A 20 14.96 -26.60 5.73
C VAL A 20 14.76 -25.10 5.49
N ALA A 21 14.33 -24.70 4.29
CA ALA A 21 14.01 -23.31 3.97
C ALA A 21 12.82 -22.76 4.78
N LEU A 22 11.84 -23.62 5.11
CA LEU A 22 10.66 -23.24 5.89
C LEU A 22 11.01 -23.01 7.38
N LEU A 23 11.92 -23.81 7.94
CA LEU A 23 12.36 -23.68 9.34
C LEU A 23 13.24 -22.44 9.58
N ALA A 24 14.06 -22.04 8.61
CA ALA A 24 14.87 -20.81 8.73
C ALA A 24 14.02 -19.53 8.70
N ALA A 25 12.82 -19.58 8.10
CA ALA A 25 11.94 -18.42 7.95
C ALA A 25 11.21 -18.00 9.24
N LEU A 26 11.10 -18.91 10.21
CA LEU A 26 10.38 -18.69 11.47
C LEU A 26 11.21 -17.94 12.53
N LEU A 27 12.50 -17.72 12.30
CA LEU A 27 13.44 -17.21 13.32
C LEU A 27 13.79 -15.71 13.19
N PHE A 28 13.27 -14.97 12.20
CA PHE A 28 13.72 -13.60 11.90
C PHE A 28 12.59 -12.55 11.77
N SER A 29 11.58 -12.59 12.63
CA SER A 29 10.57 -11.53 12.70
C SER A 29 10.84 -10.59 13.88
N THR A 30 11.52 -9.47 13.63
CA THR A 30 11.56 -8.34 14.57
C THR A 30 10.68 -7.21 14.05
N PRO A 31 9.75 -6.66 14.85
CA PRO A 31 8.95 -5.51 14.44
C PRO A 31 9.81 -4.26 14.32
N ALA A 32 9.64 -3.51 13.23
CA ALA A 32 10.28 -2.21 13.04
C ALA A 32 9.45 -1.13 13.74
N ALA A 33 10.07 -0.37 14.65
CA ALA A 33 9.46 0.77 15.30
C ALA A 33 9.42 1.99 14.35
N ALA A 34 8.30 2.70 14.31
CA ALA A 34 8.17 3.98 13.62
C ALA A 34 8.32 5.13 14.63
N SER A 35 9.28 6.04 14.41
CA SER A 35 9.44 7.28 15.17
C SER A 35 9.00 8.47 14.32
N GLY A 36 7.93 9.17 14.71
CA GLY A 36 7.45 10.39 14.09
C GLY A 36 7.52 11.58 15.05
N ASP A 37 8.17 12.67 14.62
CA ASP A 37 8.29 13.91 15.38
C ASP A 37 6.93 14.65 15.37
N GLN A 38 6.37 14.89 16.56
CA GLN A 38 4.99 15.39 16.72
C GLN A 38 4.93 16.92 16.55
N PRO A 39 3.92 17.46 15.85
CA PRO A 39 3.76 18.89 15.69
C PRO A 39 3.40 19.59 17.01
N VAL A 40 4.03 20.73 17.28
CA VAL A 40 3.83 21.50 18.52
C VAL A 40 3.14 22.83 18.18
N LEU A 41 1.97 23.05 18.78
CA LEU A 41 1.15 24.26 18.58
C LEU A 41 1.86 25.50 19.14
N VAL A 42 1.87 26.58 18.37
CA VAL A 42 2.41 27.87 18.77
C VAL A 42 1.27 28.85 19.05
N THR A 43 1.18 29.33 20.29
CA THR A 43 0.11 30.25 20.71
C THR A 43 0.47 31.73 20.59
N GLN A 44 1.77 32.08 20.53
CA GLN A 44 2.24 33.46 20.45
C GLN A 44 2.47 33.91 19.01
N LEU A 45 1.45 34.48 18.37
CA LEU A 45 1.47 34.77 16.93
C LEU A 45 2.50 35.81 16.45
N ASN A 46 2.88 36.73 17.34
CA ASN A 46 3.74 37.88 17.00
C ASN A 46 5.20 37.71 17.44
N LYS A 47 5.54 36.59 18.09
CA LYS A 47 6.88 36.31 18.57
C LYS A 47 7.37 35.00 17.96
N PRO A 48 8.58 34.96 17.36
CA PRO A 48 9.12 33.70 16.87
C PRO A 48 9.40 32.76 18.06
N PRO A 49 9.04 31.47 17.96
CA PRO A 49 9.48 30.44 18.91
C PRO A 49 11.00 30.34 18.96
N ALA A 50 11.51 29.73 20.03
CA ALA A 50 12.96 29.53 20.19
C ALA A 50 13.53 28.74 19.00
N GLY A 51 14.58 29.27 18.37
CA GLY A 51 15.23 28.65 17.22
C GLY A 51 14.58 28.93 15.85
N PHE A 52 13.45 29.65 15.81
CA PHE A 52 12.77 30.05 14.58
C PHE A 52 13.01 31.54 14.27
N LYS A 53 13.02 31.89 12.99
CA LYS A 53 13.19 33.26 12.49
C LYS A 53 11.86 33.89 12.09
N LEU A 54 10.93 33.10 11.55
CA LEU A 54 9.60 33.58 11.19
C LEU A 54 8.71 33.66 12.43
N THR A 55 7.83 34.66 12.46
CA THR A 55 6.70 34.62 13.39
C THR A 55 5.59 33.71 12.84
N PRO A 56 4.74 33.13 13.70
CA PRO A 56 3.59 32.35 13.24
C PRO A 56 2.74 33.11 12.22
N GLN A 57 2.44 34.39 12.47
CA GLN A 57 1.67 35.23 11.55
C GLN A 57 2.38 35.49 10.21
N GLN A 58 3.72 35.47 10.18
CA GLN A 58 4.47 35.54 8.92
C GLN A 58 4.38 34.23 8.16
N ALA A 59 4.53 33.09 8.84
CA ALA A 59 4.40 31.76 8.27
C ALA A 59 2.98 31.55 7.71
N GLU A 60 1.93 31.89 8.46
CA GLU A 60 0.54 31.85 8.01
C GLU A 60 0.33 32.67 6.73
N ARG A 61 0.83 33.92 6.70
CA ARG A 61 0.76 34.78 5.51
C ARG A 61 1.48 34.20 4.30
N ILE A 62 2.61 33.54 4.49
CA ILE A 62 3.34 32.86 3.41
C ILE A 62 2.52 31.68 2.89
N ALA A 63 2.01 30.83 3.78
CA ALA A 63 1.20 29.68 3.40
C ALA A 63 -0.12 30.05 2.72
N ALA A 64 -0.82 31.10 3.18
CA ALA A 64 -2.06 31.59 2.59
C ALA A 64 -1.86 32.16 1.17
N ARG A 65 -0.64 32.61 0.83
CA ARG A 65 -0.32 33.15 -0.50
C ARG A 65 -0.05 32.07 -1.55
N ASP A 66 0.24 30.83 -1.17
CA ASP A 66 0.43 29.74 -2.13
C ASP A 66 -0.84 29.57 -3.00
N PRO A 67 -0.73 29.44 -4.34
CA PRO A 67 -1.88 29.32 -5.22
C PRO A 67 -2.82 28.17 -4.89
N ARG A 68 -2.30 27.04 -4.41
CA ARG A 68 -3.07 25.85 -4.02
C ARG A 68 -3.84 26.11 -2.73
N SER A 69 -3.16 26.65 -1.71
CA SER A 69 -3.78 27.09 -0.45
C SER A 69 -4.91 28.07 -0.71
N ARG A 70 -4.66 29.08 -1.55
CA ARG A 70 -5.66 30.10 -1.91
C ARG A 70 -6.86 29.50 -2.63
N ALA A 71 -6.66 28.50 -3.49
CA ALA A 71 -7.76 27.81 -4.15
C ALA A 71 -8.64 27.05 -3.16
N GLU A 72 -8.04 26.41 -2.16
CA GLU A 72 -8.76 25.66 -1.14
C GLU A 72 -9.47 26.58 -0.13
N LEU A 73 -8.82 27.64 0.32
CA LEU A 73 -9.42 28.63 1.21
C LEU A 73 -10.59 29.39 0.56
N ARG A 74 -10.60 29.55 -0.77
CA ARG A 74 -11.79 30.06 -1.48
C ARG A 74 -12.98 29.11 -1.41
N ARG A 75 -12.75 27.80 -1.38
CA ARG A 75 -13.82 26.80 -1.20
C ARG A 75 -14.29 26.73 0.26
N HIS A 76 -13.41 27.07 1.20
CA HIS A 76 -13.66 26.99 2.63
C HIS A 76 -13.41 28.35 3.33
N PRO A 77 -14.25 29.38 3.09
CA PRO A 77 -14.00 30.74 3.58
C PRO A 77 -14.09 30.89 5.10
N ARG A 78 -14.66 29.92 5.81
CA ARG A 78 -14.75 29.90 7.28
C ARG A 78 -13.65 29.07 7.94
N ALA A 79 -12.62 28.67 7.21
CA ALA A 79 -11.55 27.86 7.76
C ALA A 79 -10.66 28.69 8.70
N THR A 80 -10.29 28.11 9.84
CA THR A 80 -9.47 28.78 10.87
C THR A 80 -8.04 28.23 10.86
N PRO A 81 -7.00 29.08 10.75
CA PRO A 81 -5.60 28.67 10.79
C PRO A 81 -5.15 28.31 12.21
N TYR A 82 -4.18 27.41 12.29
CA TYR A 82 -3.38 27.09 13.47
C TYR A 82 -1.94 26.83 13.05
N GLU A 83 -1.00 27.39 13.79
CA GLU A 83 0.42 27.35 13.48
C GLU A 83 1.15 26.37 14.39
N TYR A 84 1.85 25.44 13.77
CA TYR A 84 2.64 24.41 14.44
C TYR A 84 4.09 24.49 14.01
N THR A 85 4.97 24.04 14.89
CA THR A 85 6.37 23.75 14.58
C THR A 85 6.55 22.24 14.51
N LYS A 86 7.39 21.76 13.59
CA LYS A 86 7.67 20.33 13.42
C LYS A 86 9.17 20.13 13.31
N GLY A 87 9.79 19.65 14.38
CA GLY A 87 11.24 19.57 14.49
C GLY A 87 11.93 20.93 14.35
N ALA A 88 13.22 20.91 14.01
CA ALA A 88 14.02 22.12 13.89
C ALA A 88 13.83 22.81 12.53
N GLY A 89 13.28 24.03 12.54
CA GLY A 89 13.25 24.92 11.37
C GLY A 89 12.14 24.65 10.35
N GLN A 90 11.13 23.84 10.69
CA GLN A 90 9.95 23.63 9.84
C GLN A 90 8.68 24.13 10.52
N TRP A 91 7.92 24.92 9.78
CA TRP A 91 6.56 25.33 10.13
C TRP A 91 5.55 24.42 9.45
N GLN A 92 4.50 24.09 10.17
CA GLN A 92 3.28 23.47 9.65
C GLN A 92 2.12 24.41 9.95
N ILE A 93 1.43 24.88 8.91
CA ILE A 93 0.23 25.71 9.06
C ILE A 93 -0.96 24.88 8.61
N SER A 94 -1.92 24.69 9.52
CA SER A 94 -3.09 23.85 9.31
C SER A 94 -4.36 24.68 9.40
N TRP A 95 -5.29 24.51 8.45
CA TRP A 95 -6.60 25.15 8.49
C TRP A 95 -7.69 24.14 8.75
N PHE A 96 -8.60 24.47 9.66
CA PHE A 96 -9.69 23.60 10.09
C PHE A 96 -11.05 24.16 9.70
N SER A 97 -12.00 23.28 9.40
CA SER A 97 -13.39 23.64 9.13
C SER A 97 -14.08 24.21 10.37
N SER A 98 -14.96 25.19 10.20
CA SER A 98 -15.84 25.66 11.27
C SER A 98 -16.86 24.59 11.69
N GLY A 99 -17.07 24.38 12.99
CA GLY A 99 -18.13 23.50 13.51
C GLY A 99 -17.77 22.79 14.81
N ARG A 100 -18.65 21.92 15.29
CA ARG A 100 -18.48 21.17 16.55
C ARG A 100 -17.35 20.14 16.48
N ASN A 101 -17.14 19.56 15.29
CA ASN A 101 -16.07 18.59 14.99
C ASN A 101 -15.22 19.13 13.83
N PRO A 102 -14.26 20.04 14.12
CA PRO A 102 -13.44 20.64 13.08
C PRO A 102 -12.60 19.59 12.37
N LYS A 103 -12.68 19.55 11.03
CA LYS A 103 -11.85 18.72 10.17
C LYS A 103 -10.72 19.56 9.60
N GLU A 104 -9.51 19.02 9.60
CA GLU A 104 -8.38 19.65 8.92
C GLU A 104 -8.59 19.59 7.40
N LEU A 105 -8.51 20.76 6.75
CA LEU A 105 -8.83 20.94 5.32
C LEU A 105 -7.59 21.15 4.46
N LEU A 106 -6.58 21.80 5.04
CA LEU A 106 -5.38 22.24 4.36
C LEU A 106 -4.22 22.20 5.36
N GLU A 107 -3.10 21.65 4.93
CA GLU A 107 -1.86 21.57 5.70
C GLU A 107 -0.70 22.04 4.81
N VAL A 108 0.11 22.98 5.29
CA VAL A 108 1.18 23.63 4.52
C VAL A 108 2.47 23.60 5.30
N TYR A 109 3.54 23.13 4.67
CA TYR A 109 4.87 23.14 5.25
C TYR A 109 5.76 24.23 4.67
N ILE A 110 6.45 24.93 5.56
CA ILE A 110 7.32 26.07 5.22
C ILE A 110 8.67 25.87 5.90
N ASP A 111 9.73 26.05 5.13
CA ASP A 111 11.08 26.10 5.66
C ASP A 111 11.35 27.48 6.27
N ASP A 112 11.72 27.53 7.54
CA ASP A 112 11.87 28.78 8.31
C ASP A 112 13.01 29.66 7.78
N GLN A 113 14.10 29.05 7.30
CA GLN A 113 15.29 29.76 6.86
C GLN A 113 15.11 30.40 5.48
N THR A 114 14.59 29.61 4.52
CA THR A 114 14.40 29.99 3.13
C THR A 114 13.05 30.67 2.88
N ARG A 115 12.10 30.53 3.81
CA ARG A 115 10.72 31.03 3.72
C ARG A 115 9.94 30.44 2.54
N LYS A 116 10.36 29.26 2.05
CA LYS A 116 9.75 28.59 0.92
C LYS A 116 8.73 27.57 1.42
N VAL A 117 7.55 27.60 0.79
CA VAL A 117 6.57 26.53 0.88
C VAL A 117 7.11 25.34 0.10
N PHE A 118 7.30 24.19 0.75
CA PHE A 118 7.81 22.99 0.09
C PHE A 118 6.75 21.89 -0.03
N GLU A 119 5.72 21.90 0.82
CA GLU A 119 4.59 20.98 0.72
C GLU A 119 3.26 21.68 1.00
N VAL A 120 2.21 21.28 0.27
CA VAL A 120 0.82 21.73 0.46
C VAL A 120 -0.09 20.54 0.21
N TRP A 121 -0.88 20.19 1.23
CA TRP A 121 -1.78 19.05 1.22
C TRP A 121 -3.22 19.52 1.42
N THR A 122 -4.15 19.02 0.62
CA THR A 122 -5.57 19.36 0.70
C THR A 122 -6.45 18.11 0.66
N GLY A 123 -7.70 18.25 1.09
CA GLY A 123 -8.70 17.18 1.04
C GLY A 123 -8.25 15.93 1.79
N PHE A 124 -8.39 14.76 1.16
CA PHE A 124 -8.08 13.48 1.81
C PHE A 124 -6.58 13.30 2.14
N GLN A 125 -5.66 14.01 1.46
CA GLN A 125 -4.22 13.87 1.70
C GLN A 125 -3.76 14.51 3.01
N VAL A 126 -4.60 15.36 3.61
CA VAL A 126 -4.38 15.93 4.95
C VAL A 126 -4.49 14.81 5.98
N ALA A 127 -5.66 14.20 6.09
CA ALA A 127 -5.91 13.10 7.03
C ALA A 127 -5.16 11.80 6.68
N TRP A 128 -4.92 11.54 5.39
CA TRP A 128 -4.24 10.33 4.93
C TRP A 128 -2.83 10.67 4.41
N THR A 129 -1.87 10.75 5.31
CA THR A 129 -0.46 11.09 4.98
C THR A 129 0.17 10.10 4.00
N MET A 130 -0.24 8.83 4.00
CA MET A 130 0.28 7.85 3.05
C MET A 130 -0.10 8.17 1.59
N ALA A 131 -1.19 8.93 1.37
CA ALA A 131 -1.61 9.42 0.07
C ALA A 131 -0.72 10.54 -0.50
N ARG A 132 0.23 11.04 0.28
CA ARG A 132 1.17 12.09 -0.13
C ARG A 132 2.28 11.57 -1.05
N GLY A 133 2.48 10.25 -1.10
CA GLY A 133 3.46 9.62 -1.98
C GLY A 133 4.88 9.58 -1.43
N TYR A 134 5.05 9.74 -0.11
CA TYR A 134 6.37 9.63 0.49
C TYR A 134 6.98 8.25 0.22
N PRO A 135 8.29 8.17 -0.11
CA PRO A 135 8.97 6.92 -0.33
C PRO A 135 8.80 5.96 0.86
N GLY A 136 8.48 4.71 0.57
CA GLY A 136 8.33 3.67 1.59
C GLY A 136 6.99 3.64 2.33
N ALA A 137 6.06 4.56 2.05
CA ALA A 137 4.73 4.56 2.64
C ALA A 137 3.96 3.25 2.37
N PHE A 138 4.10 2.66 1.18
CA PHE A 138 3.47 1.39 0.80
C PHE A 138 4.47 0.44 0.14
N GLY A 139 4.43 -0.85 0.52
CA GLY A 139 5.09 -1.97 -0.16
C GLY A 139 6.62 -1.97 -0.21
N ARG A 140 7.27 -0.81 -0.05
CA ARG A 140 8.72 -0.57 -0.12
C ARG A 140 9.37 -1.30 -1.30
N SER A 141 10.41 -2.11 -1.08
CA SER A 141 11.07 -2.89 -2.13
C SER A 141 10.13 -3.78 -2.95
N ALA A 142 9.01 -4.24 -2.39
CA ALA A 142 8.04 -5.03 -3.15
C ALA A 142 7.36 -4.22 -4.28
N ASN A 143 7.27 -2.90 -4.12
CA ASN A 143 6.74 -1.97 -5.12
C ASN A 143 7.82 -1.47 -6.10
N ALA A 144 9.08 -1.83 -5.91
CA ALA A 144 10.14 -1.46 -6.83
C ALA A 144 9.92 -2.15 -8.19
N LEU A 145 10.09 -1.40 -9.30
CA LEU A 145 9.84 -1.91 -10.65
C LEU A 145 10.63 -3.20 -10.96
N TYR A 146 11.87 -3.30 -10.45
CA TYR A 146 12.74 -4.46 -10.64
C TYR A 146 12.35 -5.69 -9.80
N VAL A 147 11.42 -5.56 -8.84
CA VAL A 147 10.81 -6.68 -8.12
C VAL A 147 9.45 -6.99 -8.72
N TRP A 148 8.63 -5.96 -8.85
CA TRP A 148 7.23 -6.08 -9.24
C TRP A 148 7.04 -6.58 -10.67
N LEU A 149 7.72 -5.98 -11.67
CA LEU A 149 7.55 -6.39 -13.07
C LEU A 149 8.02 -7.84 -13.33
N PRO A 150 9.17 -8.29 -12.78
CA PRO A 150 9.52 -9.71 -12.86
C PRO A 150 8.51 -10.64 -12.21
N LEU A 151 7.91 -10.28 -11.07
CA LEU A 151 6.85 -11.09 -10.45
C LEU A 151 5.60 -11.16 -11.33
N CYS A 152 5.20 -10.05 -11.95
CA CYS A 152 4.12 -10.02 -12.95
C CYS A 152 4.43 -10.93 -14.14
N ALA A 153 5.67 -10.92 -14.63
CA ALA A 153 6.10 -11.79 -15.71
C ALA A 153 6.11 -13.27 -15.28
N LEU A 154 6.63 -13.59 -14.09
CA LEU A 154 6.64 -14.96 -13.54
C LEU A 154 5.23 -15.51 -13.32
N PHE A 155 4.25 -14.65 -13.00
CA PHE A 155 2.84 -15.03 -12.93
C PHE A 155 2.26 -15.38 -14.30
N LEU A 156 2.58 -14.62 -15.35
CA LEU A 156 1.93 -14.74 -16.66
C LEU A 156 2.64 -15.72 -17.61
N VAL A 157 3.97 -15.64 -17.73
CA VAL A 157 4.80 -16.36 -18.72
C VAL A 157 4.56 -17.88 -18.74
N PRO A 158 4.44 -18.58 -17.59
CA PRO A 158 4.21 -20.03 -17.60
C PRO A 158 2.93 -20.45 -18.30
N PHE A 159 1.93 -19.56 -18.40
CA PHE A 159 0.62 -19.88 -18.95
C PHE A 159 0.45 -19.42 -20.39
N LEU A 160 1.39 -18.66 -20.96
CA LEU A 160 1.23 -18.16 -22.32
C LEU A 160 1.50 -19.24 -23.39
N PRO A 161 0.74 -19.27 -24.49
CA PRO A 161 0.80 -20.35 -25.47
C PRO A 161 1.93 -20.13 -26.51
N TRP A 162 3.19 -20.06 -26.07
CA TRP A 162 4.36 -19.71 -26.91
C TRP A 162 4.48 -20.52 -28.20
N ARG A 163 4.24 -21.84 -28.12
CA ARG A 163 4.38 -22.71 -29.28
C ARG A 163 3.20 -22.62 -30.25
N ARG A 164 2.05 -22.07 -29.81
CA ARG A 164 0.79 -22.02 -30.58
C ARG A 164 -0.06 -20.81 -30.18
N PRO A 165 0.28 -19.58 -30.61
CA PRO A 165 -0.44 -18.35 -30.21
C PRO A 165 -1.93 -18.37 -30.58
N ARG A 166 -2.32 -19.10 -31.62
CA ARG A 166 -3.73 -19.35 -31.99
C ARG A 166 -4.55 -20.09 -30.91
N ARG A 167 -3.92 -20.64 -29.87
CA ARG A 167 -4.59 -21.25 -28.70
C ARG A 167 -4.88 -20.26 -27.58
N PHE A 168 -4.79 -18.94 -27.84
CA PHE A 168 -5.24 -17.94 -26.90
C PHE A 168 -6.73 -18.15 -26.60
N THR A 169 -7.06 -18.34 -25.32
CA THR A 169 -8.43 -18.57 -24.84
C THR A 169 -8.86 -17.46 -23.90
N LEU A 170 -10.16 -17.42 -23.57
CA LEU A 170 -10.71 -16.51 -22.56
C LEU A 170 -9.98 -16.59 -21.21
N LEU A 171 -9.43 -17.75 -20.84
CA LEU A 171 -8.63 -17.88 -19.61
C LEU A 171 -7.33 -17.09 -19.64
N HIS A 172 -6.71 -16.92 -20.81
CA HIS A 172 -5.52 -16.08 -20.93
C HIS A 172 -5.88 -14.60 -20.85
N LEU A 173 -7.07 -14.23 -21.37
CA LEU A 173 -7.63 -12.90 -21.15
C LEU A 173 -7.94 -12.67 -19.66
N ASP A 174 -8.52 -13.66 -18.97
CA ASP A 174 -8.77 -13.61 -17.53
C ASP A 174 -7.45 -13.33 -16.77
N LEU A 175 -6.35 -14.01 -17.13
CA LEU A 175 -5.01 -13.76 -16.56
C LEU A 175 -4.47 -12.35 -16.86
N LEU A 176 -4.64 -11.85 -18.09
CA LEU A 176 -4.23 -10.49 -18.45
C LEU A 176 -5.06 -9.44 -17.71
N VAL A 177 -6.35 -9.68 -17.50
CA VAL A 177 -7.23 -8.78 -16.73
C VAL A 177 -6.81 -8.76 -15.26
N LEU A 178 -6.51 -9.91 -14.66
CA LEU A 178 -5.96 -9.98 -13.30
C LEU A 178 -4.64 -9.21 -13.20
N LEU A 179 -3.77 -9.35 -14.20
CA LEU A 179 -2.54 -8.58 -14.26
C LEU A 179 -2.81 -7.08 -14.49
N GLY A 180 -3.89 -6.72 -15.17
CA GLY A 180 -4.31 -5.35 -15.45
C GLY A 180 -4.51 -4.47 -14.21
N PHE A 181 -4.88 -5.06 -13.07
CA PHE A 181 -4.91 -4.34 -11.78
C PHE A 181 -3.55 -3.73 -11.40
N SER A 182 -2.45 -4.26 -11.92
CA SER A 182 -1.11 -3.68 -11.81
C SER A 182 -1.06 -2.24 -12.33
N ILE A 183 -1.89 -1.88 -13.31
CA ILE A 183 -1.98 -0.50 -13.82
C ILE A 183 -2.58 0.41 -12.74
N SER A 184 -3.67 0.01 -12.10
CA SER A 184 -4.25 0.73 -10.97
C SER A 184 -3.24 0.88 -9.83
N LEU A 185 -2.51 -0.19 -9.50
CA LEU A 185 -1.44 -0.18 -8.50
C LEU A 185 -0.29 0.77 -8.87
N ALA A 186 0.09 0.85 -10.14
CA ALA A 186 1.12 1.77 -10.60
C ALA A 186 0.77 3.22 -10.25
N PHE A 187 -0.47 3.65 -10.54
CA PHE A 187 -0.92 4.99 -10.21
C PHE A 187 -1.04 5.21 -8.71
N PHE A 188 -1.43 4.19 -7.95
CA PHE A 188 -1.45 4.24 -6.48
C PHE A 188 -0.06 4.51 -5.92
N ASN A 189 0.94 3.75 -6.36
CA ASN A 189 2.33 3.89 -5.92
C ASN A 189 2.95 5.26 -6.28
N HIS A 190 2.38 5.97 -7.26
CA HIS A 190 2.79 7.33 -7.65
C HIS A 190 1.88 8.42 -7.05
N ALA A 191 1.12 8.12 -5.98
CA ALA A 191 0.20 9.04 -5.31
C ALA A 191 -0.91 9.63 -6.18
N ARG A 192 -1.23 8.99 -7.32
CA ARG A 192 -2.31 9.39 -8.23
C ARG A 192 -3.59 8.63 -7.91
N ILE A 193 -4.05 8.74 -6.67
CA ILE A 193 -5.18 7.95 -6.14
C ILE A 193 -6.47 8.21 -6.94
N GLY A 194 -6.72 9.47 -7.32
CA GLY A 194 -7.89 9.84 -8.13
C GLY A 194 -7.96 9.15 -9.49
N LEU A 195 -6.84 8.66 -10.03
CA LEU A 195 -6.79 7.85 -11.26
C LEU A 195 -6.70 6.35 -10.96
N SER A 196 -5.95 5.99 -9.92
CA SER A 196 -5.78 4.61 -9.49
C SER A 196 -7.11 3.90 -9.24
N VAL A 197 -8.03 4.53 -8.49
CA VAL A 197 -9.31 3.92 -8.13
C VAL A 197 -10.19 3.67 -9.37
N PRO A 198 -10.48 4.67 -10.24
CA PRO A 198 -11.26 4.42 -11.45
C PRO A 198 -10.63 3.39 -12.40
N LEU A 199 -9.30 3.31 -12.47
CA LEU A 199 -8.61 2.34 -13.32
C LEU A 199 -8.84 0.88 -12.88
N ALA A 200 -9.27 0.62 -11.65
CA ALA A 200 -9.65 -0.73 -11.21
C ALA A 200 -11.01 -1.17 -11.79
N TYR A 201 -11.92 -0.23 -12.08
CA TYR A 201 -13.30 -0.54 -12.46
C TYR A 201 -13.46 -1.32 -13.77
N PRO A 202 -12.72 -1.04 -14.86
CA PRO A 202 -12.81 -1.83 -16.08
C PRO A 202 -12.50 -3.32 -15.84
N PHE A 203 -11.49 -3.62 -15.01
CA PHE A 203 -11.10 -4.99 -14.68
C PHE A 203 -12.11 -5.67 -13.75
N LEU A 204 -12.63 -4.95 -12.75
CA LEU A 204 -13.71 -5.45 -11.89
C LEU A 204 -14.99 -5.73 -12.67
N LEU A 205 -15.39 -4.82 -13.56
CA LEU A 205 -16.56 -4.99 -14.41
C LEU A 205 -16.41 -6.22 -15.30
N TYR A 206 -15.23 -6.40 -15.91
CA TYR A 206 -14.92 -7.62 -16.64
C TYR A 206 -15.10 -8.87 -15.77
N LEU A 207 -14.51 -8.89 -14.56
CA LEU A 207 -14.61 -10.04 -13.66
C LEU A 207 -16.05 -10.32 -13.23
N ILE A 208 -16.85 -9.30 -12.94
CA ILE A 208 -18.27 -9.45 -12.60
C ILE A 208 -19.02 -10.09 -13.75
N VAL A 209 -18.91 -9.52 -14.96
CA VAL A 209 -19.55 -10.09 -16.16
C VAL A 209 -19.07 -11.53 -16.38
N ARG A 210 -17.77 -11.79 -16.21
CA ARG A 210 -17.19 -13.12 -16.35
C ARG A 210 -17.77 -14.12 -15.35
N MET A 211 -17.88 -13.75 -14.07
CA MET A 211 -18.45 -14.60 -13.02
C MET A 211 -19.93 -14.87 -13.28
N ILE A 212 -20.69 -13.87 -13.72
CA ILE A 212 -22.11 -14.03 -14.11
C ILE A 212 -22.24 -15.03 -15.26
N LEU A 213 -21.46 -14.89 -16.32
CA LEU A 213 -21.50 -15.83 -17.45
C LEU A 213 -21.19 -17.26 -17.01
N LEU A 214 -20.18 -17.45 -16.16
CA LEU A 214 -19.81 -18.77 -15.63
C LEU A 214 -20.89 -19.38 -14.75
N ALA A 215 -21.57 -18.57 -13.93
CA ALA A 215 -22.72 -18.99 -13.12
C ALA A 215 -23.85 -19.52 -14.00
N PHE A 216 -24.14 -18.84 -15.12
CA PHE A 216 -25.10 -19.29 -16.14
C PHE A 216 -24.56 -20.37 -17.10
N GLY A 217 -23.42 -20.98 -16.81
CA GLY A 217 -22.83 -22.07 -17.60
C GLY A 217 -22.19 -21.63 -18.92
N ARG A 218 -22.14 -20.33 -19.21
CA ARG A 218 -21.54 -19.78 -20.43
C ARG A 218 -20.04 -19.55 -20.25
N GLY A 219 -19.26 -19.93 -21.27
CA GLY A 219 -17.82 -19.68 -21.28
C GLY A 219 -17.04 -20.49 -20.24
N ARG A 220 -17.61 -21.60 -19.73
CA ARG A 220 -16.90 -22.58 -18.91
C ARG A 220 -15.75 -23.19 -19.72
N PRO A 221 -14.51 -23.10 -19.23
CA PRO A 221 -13.37 -23.61 -19.99
C PRO A 221 -13.44 -25.14 -20.06
N ARG A 222 -13.33 -25.67 -21.29
CA ARG A 222 -13.28 -27.12 -21.53
C ARG A 222 -11.99 -27.76 -21.00
N GLN A 223 -10.92 -26.97 -20.91
CA GLN A 223 -9.61 -27.37 -20.40
C GLN A 223 -8.96 -26.18 -19.70
N LEU A 224 -8.30 -26.43 -18.57
CA LEU A 224 -7.49 -25.44 -17.88
C LEU A 224 -6.23 -25.10 -18.67
N PRO A 225 -5.66 -23.89 -18.53
CA PRO A 225 -4.39 -23.56 -19.15
C PRO A 225 -3.33 -24.49 -18.56
N ARG A 226 -2.71 -25.30 -19.41
CA ARG A 226 -1.58 -26.13 -18.98
C ARG A 226 -0.33 -25.25 -19.02
N PRO A 227 0.49 -25.23 -17.96
CA PRO A 227 1.77 -24.55 -18.01
C PRO A 227 2.58 -25.02 -19.22
N SER A 228 3.16 -24.09 -19.97
CA SER A 228 4.05 -24.36 -21.09
C SER A 228 5.45 -24.82 -20.62
N ILE A 229 5.71 -24.69 -19.30
CA ILE A 229 6.98 -24.97 -18.63
C ILE A 229 6.89 -26.32 -17.89
N PRO A 230 7.98 -27.13 -17.87
CA PRO A 230 8.01 -28.39 -17.13
C PRO A 230 7.79 -28.21 -15.62
N VAL A 231 7.11 -29.18 -14.99
CA VAL A 231 6.77 -29.16 -13.55
C VAL A 231 8.00 -29.00 -12.64
N ALA A 232 9.14 -29.61 -13.01
CA ALA A 232 10.39 -29.48 -12.25
C ALA A 232 10.85 -28.01 -12.14
N TRP A 233 10.71 -27.23 -13.21
CA TRP A 233 11.05 -25.80 -13.21
C TRP A 233 10.04 -24.97 -12.42
N LEU A 234 8.75 -25.34 -12.45
CA LEU A 234 7.75 -24.70 -11.58
C LEU A 234 8.08 -24.95 -10.10
N ALA A 235 8.48 -26.17 -9.73
CA ALA A 235 8.87 -26.48 -8.36
C ALA A 235 10.08 -25.66 -7.91
N VAL A 236 11.12 -25.54 -8.74
CA VAL A 236 12.27 -24.66 -8.47
C VAL A 236 11.82 -23.20 -8.33
N GLY A 237 10.94 -22.72 -9.21
CA GLY A 237 10.39 -21.38 -9.16
C GLY A 237 9.62 -21.10 -7.86
N VAL A 238 8.80 -22.04 -7.39
CA VAL A 238 8.07 -21.91 -6.13
C VAL A 238 9.04 -21.83 -4.93
N VAL A 239 10.06 -22.69 -4.88
CA VAL A 239 11.07 -22.66 -3.80
C VAL A 239 11.81 -21.32 -3.82
N PHE A 240 12.22 -20.85 -5.01
CA PHE A 240 12.84 -19.53 -5.16
C PHE A 240 11.92 -18.40 -4.69
N LEU A 241 10.67 -18.37 -5.15
CA LEU A 241 9.69 -17.33 -4.79
C LEU A 241 9.39 -17.31 -3.28
N MET A 242 9.35 -18.48 -2.64
CA MET A 242 9.19 -18.58 -1.20
C MET A 242 10.38 -17.96 -0.46
N GLY A 243 11.61 -18.35 -0.82
CA GLY A 243 12.84 -17.76 -0.25
C GLY A 243 12.94 -16.25 -0.51
N PHE A 244 12.63 -15.81 -1.73
CA PHE A 244 12.59 -14.40 -2.10
C PHE A 244 11.56 -13.61 -1.30
N ARG A 245 10.35 -14.15 -1.12
CA ARG A 245 9.28 -13.54 -0.32
C ARG A 245 9.70 -13.37 1.14
N ILE A 246 10.35 -14.39 1.71
CA ILE A 246 10.89 -14.35 3.08
C ILE A 246 11.99 -13.29 3.16
N GLY A 247 12.96 -13.31 2.23
CA GLY A 247 14.05 -12.34 2.18
C GLY A 247 13.55 -10.89 2.09
N LEU A 248 12.54 -10.61 1.26
CA LEU A 248 11.92 -9.28 1.19
C LEU A 248 11.25 -8.87 2.50
N ASN A 249 10.56 -9.79 3.17
CA ASN A 249 9.93 -9.50 4.46
C ASN A 249 10.96 -9.18 5.56
N VAL A 250 12.07 -9.91 5.59
CA VAL A 250 13.13 -9.70 6.59
C VAL A 250 13.90 -8.40 6.30
N ALA A 251 14.22 -8.13 5.02
CA ALA A 251 15.05 -7.00 4.65
C ALA A 251 14.29 -5.67 4.65
N ASP A 252 13.02 -5.66 4.19
CA ASP A 252 12.33 -4.41 3.91
C ASP A 252 10.79 -4.54 4.01
N SER A 253 10.31 -5.04 5.15
CA SER A 253 8.87 -5.11 5.43
C SER A 253 8.27 -3.77 5.85
N ASN A 254 6.97 -3.65 5.62
CA ASN A 254 6.14 -2.59 6.16
C ASN A 254 4.84 -3.22 6.70
N VAL A 255 4.55 -3.00 7.97
CA VAL A 255 3.31 -3.42 8.61
C VAL A 255 2.56 -2.16 8.99
N ILE A 256 1.41 -1.95 8.35
CA ILE A 256 0.50 -0.86 8.70
C ILE A 256 -0.34 -1.24 9.92
N ASP A 257 -0.94 -0.24 10.55
CA ASP A 257 -1.91 -0.36 11.66
C ASP A 257 -2.90 -1.52 11.50
N VAL A 258 -3.47 -1.73 10.30
CA VAL A 258 -4.40 -2.83 10.00
C VAL A 258 -3.78 -4.21 10.24
N GLY A 259 -2.47 -4.36 9.99
CA GLY A 259 -1.75 -5.61 10.24
C GLY A 259 -1.65 -5.94 11.73
N TYR A 260 -1.34 -4.94 12.56
CA TYR A 260 -1.34 -5.09 14.03
C TYR A 260 -2.75 -5.31 14.57
N ALA A 261 -3.73 -4.57 14.03
CA ALA A 261 -5.14 -4.71 14.38
C ALA A 261 -5.65 -6.14 14.14
N GLY A 262 -5.29 -6.75 13.01
CA GLY A 262 -5.67 -8.14 12.72
C GLY A 262 -5.16 -9.16 13.74
N VAL A 263 -3.91 -9.03 14.19
CA VAL A 263 -3.31 -9.95 15.19
C VAL A 263 -3.92 -9.76 16.56
N ILE A 264 -4.04 -8.51 17.01
CA ILE A 264 -4.65 -8.18 18.30
C ILE A 264 -6.13 -8.60 18.29
N GLY A 265 -6.86 -8.35 17.21
CA GLY A 265 -8.25 -8.79 17.04
C GLY A 265 -8.41 -10.30 17.12
N ALA A 266 -7.53 -11.06 16.47
CA ALA A 266 -7.50 -12.52 16.59
C ALA A 266 -7.24 -12.97 18.04
N ASN A 267 -6.29 -12.33 18.73
CA ASN A 267 -6.03 -12.61 20.15
C ASN A 267 -7.26 -12.32 21.03
N LYS A 268 -7.97 -11.22 20.77
CA LYS A 268 -9.21 -10.87 21.50
C LYS A 268 -10.30 -11.92 21.29
N VAL A 269 -10.52 -12.37 20.06
CA VAL A 269 -11.47 -13.46 19.74
C VAL A 269 -11.11 -14.76 20.47
N LEU A 270 -9.83 -15.15 20.45
CA LEU A 270 -9.36 -16.38 21.11
C LEU A 270 -9.60 -16.37 22.63
N HIS A 271 -9.58 -15.19 23.25
CA HIS A 271 -9.78 -15.02 24.69
C HIS A 271 -11.22 -14.60 25.05
N GLY A 272 -12.16 -14.64 24.09
CA GLY A 272 -13.55 -14.25 24.33
C GLY A 272 -13.73 -12.77 24.68
N GLN A 273 -12.78 -11.90 24.31
CA GLN A 273 -12.84 -10.47 24.55
C GLN A 273 -13.62 -9.76 23.43
N SER A 274 -14.26 -8.63 23.78
CA SER A 274 -14.94 -7.77 22.80
C SER A 274 -13.95 -7.28 21.73
N LEU A 275 -14.33 -7.37 20.46
CA LEU A 275 -13.56 -6.80 19.33
C LEU A 275 -13.52 -5.27 19.36
N TYR A 276 -14.53 -4.65 19.98
CA TYR A 276 -14.68 -3.19 20.07
C TYR A 276 -14.32 -2.69 21.46
N GLY A 277 -13.61 -1.57 21.51
CA GLY A 277 -13.07 -0.97 22.74
C GLY A 277 -11.92 -1.78 23.35
N HIS A 278 -11.27 -1.23 24.37
CA HIS A 278 -10.16 -1.87 25.10
C HIS A 278 -9.01 -2.31 24.18
N TRP A 279 -8.58 -1.42 23.30
CA TRP A 279 -7.38 -1.61 22.49
C TRP A 279 -6.14 -1.08 23.21
N PRO A 280 -4.96 -1.71 23.03
CA PRO A 280 -3.70 -1.22 23.55
C PRO A 280 -3.42 0.23 23.11
N SER A 281 -2.72 1.02 23.92
CA SER A 281 -2.46 2.44 23.63
C SER A 281 -1.65 2.66 22.35
N ASP A 282 -0.81 1.70 21.98
CA ASP A 282 -0.01 1.67 20.74
C ASP A 282 -0.82 1.24 19.50
N ASN A 283 -2.08 0.81 19.67
CA ASN A 283 -3.04 0.59 18.60
C ASN A 283 -4.45 0.98 19.05
N ALA A 284 -4.58 2.19 19.64
CA ALA A 284 -5.79 2.62 20.33
C ALA A 284 -7.05 2.64 19.46
N TYR A 285 -6.87 2.71 18.13
CA TYR A 285 -7.93 2.70 17.13
C TYR A 285 -7.94 1.42 16.30
N GLY A 286 -7.52 0.28 16.87
CA GLY A 286 -7.48 -0.99 16.13
C GLY A 286 -8.86 -1.49 15.66
N ASP A 287 -9.94 -0.88 16.15
CA ASP A 287 -11.32 -1.06 15.73
C ASP A 287 -11.88 0.10 14.87
N THR A 288 -11.02 0.90 14.21
CA THR A 288 -11.41 2.02 13.31
C THR A 288 -12.51 1.66 12.30
N TYR A 289 -12.67 0.39 11.92
CA TYR A 289 -13.65 -0.09 10.94
C TYR A 289 -14.81 -0.89 11.55
N GLY A 290 -15.03 -0.79 12.87
CA GLY A 290 -16.16 -1.38 13.57
C GLY A 290 -17.48 -0.64 13.35
N PRO A 291 -18.63 -1.24 13.69
CA PRO A 291 -19.88 -0.51 13.83
C PRO A 291 -19.75 0.43 15.03
N ASP A 292 -19.89 1.73 14.75
CA ASP A 292 -20.04 2.80 15.74
C ASP A 292 -21.35 2.67 16.52
#